data_AF-A0A1H0UGZ8-F1
#
_entry.id   AF-A0A1H0UGZ8-F1
#
_cell.length_a   1.000
_cell.length_b   1.000
_cell.length_c   1.000
_cell.angle_alpha   90.00
_cell.angle_beta   90.00
_cell.angle_gamma   90.00
#
_symmetry.space_group_name_H-M   'P 1'
#
loop_
_entity.id
_entity.type
_entity.pdbx_description
1 polymer ?
#
loop_
_entity_poly.entity_id
_entity_poly.type
_entity_poly.pdbx_seq_one_letter_code
_entity_poly.pdbx_strand_id
1 'polypeptide(L)'
;MLSKYNELMSPPAGTTLSKAQLAELKELKANLGTTMGTATTSDDRRKGGPDPEITKFQNDLLKAGQRDFNANPTESPYGLSGYQLTSSLMSEGKWDKDFLHDYGDALITAEKNGANAGQNPDSYWGYPRTLGSTNIGALDPMAGYMDALGHNPEASTEFFTSETTVNGEKVDHYDYLMKDRHWPEGAGWTGDEKNPSGYNNLGHALESAVTGHSYDSSPSADTPAHNEKQAALMEKVVQSVSKDDELAHDGMQDSLGRMAGEYMPDIHQSLTNDQSGTNGQPGNKDQFYPISGSRAQLDERDTSRFLMTVGKDPDGYAAINLGESAYTSNLIDYHLQHPEAFDGSTETAMREIARSSGEVQGSIAIGRRESDIGNGVEADKEYNDALGRAGSYAAGIVGTGIGVGSSFIATPAVGAGVAGLATTVTGDLINQMVQGSQRDTLGDTVYSSGADWENAKHSTSAVLQGAYQNSAEAQGKGDVADYNNILANEVEQGFHSAESNLEGYGQDKRGTGQG
;
A
#
# COMPACT_ATOMS: atom_id res chain seq x y z
N MET A 1 -34.82 -3.14 -0.21
CA MET A 1 -33.80 -2.25 0.37
C MET A 1 -33.06 -1.48 -0.72
N LEU A 2 -32.31 -2.12 -1.63
CA LEU A 2 -31.52 -1.41 -2.67
C LEU A 2 -32.33 -0.40 -3.51
N SER A 3 -33.58 -0.72 -3.87
CA SER A 3 -34.46 0.24 -4.55
C SER A 3 -34.68 1.54 -3.76
N LYS A 4 -34.88 1.45 -2.44
CA LYS A 4 -35.07 2.62 -1.57
C LYS A 4 -33.78 3.38 -1.32
N TYR A 5 -32.67 2.65 -1.19
CA TYR A 5 -31.36 3.27 -1.15
C TYR A 5 -31.09 4.07 -2.44
N ASN A 6 -31.38 3.50 -3.62
CA ASN A 6 -31.21 4.21 -4.88
C ASN A 6 -32.12 5.44 -5.02
N GLU A 7 -33.40 5.35 -4.62
CA GLU A 7 -34.30 6.51 -4.61
C GLU A 7 -33.74 7.69 -3.77
N LEU A 8 -33.05 7.40 -2.66
CA LEU A 8 -32.46 8.42 -1.80
C LEU A 8 -31.16 8.99 -2.37
N MET A 9 -30.31 8.13 -2.93
CA MET A 9 -29.00 8.52 -3.48
C MET A 9 -29.11 9.12 -4.89
N SER A 10 -30.19 8.84 -5.60
CA SER A 10 -30.43 9.36 -6.95
C SER A 10 -31.72 10.19 -6.98
N PRO A 11 -31.76 11.36 -6.32
CA PRO A 11 -32.93 12.22 -6.35
C PRO A 11 -33.22 12.68 -7.79
N PRO A 12 -34.47 13.06 -8.12
CA PRO A 12 -34.83 13.51 -9.46
C PRO A 12 -33.95 14.67 -9.95
N ALA A 13 -33.71 14.73 -11.26
CA ALA A 13 -32.94 15.80 -11.88
C ALA A 13 -33.47 17.19 -11.52
N GLY A 14 -32.55 18.10 -11.24
CA GLY A 14 -32.87 19.44 -10.74
C GLY A 14 -33.06 19.52 -9.21
N THR A 15 -32.95 18.39 -8.49
CA THR A 15 -32.86 18.43 -7.03
C THR A 15 -31.52 19.02 -6.60
N THR A 16 -31.56 20.20 -5.98
CA THR A 16 -30.41 20.83 -5.34
C THR A 16 -30.41 20.50 -3.86
N LEU A 17 -29.38 19.79 -3.41
CA LEU A 17 -29.18 19.50 -1.99
C LEU A 17 -28.19 20.49 -1.39
N SER A 18 -28.46 20.93 -0.16
CA SER A 18 -27.50 21.70 0.63
C SER A 18 -26.31 20.83 1.04
N LYS A 19 -25.19 21.46 1.42
CA LYS A 19 -24.02 20.76 1.97
C LYS A 19 -24.37 19.87 3.18
N ALA A 20 -25.29 20.33 4.03
CA ALA A 20 -25.76 19.58 5.19
C ALA A 20 -26.54 18.32 4.77
N GLN A 21 -27.45 18.43 3.80
CA GLN A 21 -28.20 17.28 3.28
C GLN A 21 -27.28 16.27 2.57
N LEU A 22 -26.25 16.73 1.85
CA LEU A 22 -25.22 15.84 1.29
C LEU A 22 -24.47 15.09 2.40
N ALA A 23 -24.11 15.77 3.48
CA ALA A 23 -23.44 15.15 4.62
C ALA A 23 -24.33 14.10 5.30
N GLU A 24 -25.62 14.40 5.51
CA GLU A 24 -26.60 13.45 6.07
C GLU A 24 -26.77 12.20 5.18
N LEU A 25 -26.80 12.35 3.86
CA LEU A 25 -26.87 11.21 2.94
C LEU A 25 -25.59 10.35 2.96
N LYS A 26 -24.41 10.98 3.06
CA LYS A 26 -23.13 10.27 3.23
C LYS A 26 -23.10 9.51 4.56
N GLU A 27 -23.54 10.13 5.64
CA GLU A 27 -23.64 9.48 6.95
C GLU A 27 -24.66 8.31 6.92
N LEU A 28 -25.80 8.48 6.24
CA LEU A 28 -26.75 7.39 6.04
C LEU A 28 -26.14 6.22 5.26
N LYS A 29 -25.40 6.49 4.18
CA LYS A 29 -24.65 5.48 3.41
C LYS A 29 -23.69 4.72 4.32
N ALA A 30 -22.83 5.43 5.06
CA ALA A 30 -21.85 4.84 5.96
C ALA A 30 -22.49 3.96 7.04
N ASN A 31 -23.54 4.46 7.69
CA ASN A 31 -24.27 3.70 8.72
C ASN A 31 -24.96 2.46 8.15
N LEU A 32 -25.59 2.58 6.97
CA LEU A 32 -26.26 1.45 6.32
C LEU A 32 -25.26 0.39 5.86
N GLY A 33 -24.17 0.81 5.20
CA GLY A 33 -23.09 -0.06 4.76
C GLY A 33 -22.45 -0.82 5.90
N THR A 34 -22.05 -0.11 6.96
CA THR A 34 -21.50 -0.72 8.19
C THR A 34 -22.46 -1.71 8.85
N THR A 35 -23.75 -1.34 8.94
CA THR A 35 -24.78 -2.22 9.51
C THR A 35 -24.96 -3.49 8.67
N MET A 36 -24.96 -3.35 7.34
CA MET A 36 -25.10 -4.49 6.43
C MET A 36 -23.87 -5.40 6.45
N GLY A 37 -22.66 -4.83 6.39
CA GLY A 37 -21.43 -5.60 6.52
C GLY A 37 -21.40 -6.39 7.83
N THR A 38 -21.72 -5.75 8.96
CA THR A 38 -21.85 -6.43 10.26
C THR A 38 -22.92 -7.52 10.25
N ALA A 39 -24.03 -7.32 9.54
CA ALA A 39 -25.06 -8.35 9.41
C ALA A 39 -24.55 -9.57 8.63
N THR A 40 -23.71 -9.37 7.59
CA THR A 40 -23.16 -10.50 6.81
C THR A 40 -22.25 -11.41 7.63
N THR A 41 -21.61 -10.91 8.70
CA THR A 41 -20.71 -11.70 9.56
C THR A 41 -21.43 -12.41 10.72
N SER A 42 -22.77 -12.36 10.75
CA SER A 42 -23.56 -12.91 11.86
C SER A 42 -23.76 -14.42 11.75
N ASP A 43 -23.26 -15.16 12.75
CA ASP A 43 -23.40 -16.63 12.86
C ASP A 43 -24.51 -17.09 13.83
N ASP A 44 -25.14 -18.25 13.53
CA ASP A 44 -25.99 -18.94 14.52
C ASP A 44 -25.10 -19.72 15.50
N ARG A 45 -24.67 -19.03 16.56
CA ARG A 45 -23.84 -19.60 17.66
C ARG A 45 -24.41 -20.87 18.30
N ARG A 46 -25.68 -21.22 18.05
CA ARG A 46 -26.30 -22.45 18.57
C ARG A 46 -26.09 -23.66 17.67
N LYS A 47 -25.78 -23.46 16.39
CA LYS A 47 -25.68 -24.52 15.37
C LYS A 47 -24.26 -24.72 14.82
N GLY A 48 -23.32 -23.82 15.15
CA GLY A 48 -21.91 -23.96 14.75
C GLY A 48 -21.67 -23.76 13.26
N GLY A 49 -22.51 -22.97 12.60
CA GLY A 49 -22.40 -22.61 11.18
C GLY A 49 -23.16 -21.32 10.87
N PRO A 50 -23.08 -20.82 9.63
CA PRO A 50 -23.67 -19.54 9.24
C PRO A 50 -25.18 -19.57 9.42
N ASP A 51 -25.76 -18.45 9.87
CA ASP A 51 -27.21 -18.34 10.04
C ASP A 51 -27.90 -18.47 8.65
N PRO A 52 -28.83 -19.43 8.44
CA PRO A 52 -29.49 -19.62 7.16
C PRO A 52 -30.16 -18.37 6.59
N GLU A 53 -30.67 -17.47 7.45
CA GLU A 53 -31.27 -16.21 7.00
C GLU A 53 -30.21 -15.22 6.52
N ILE A 54 -29.02 -15.22 7.14
CA ILE A 54 -27.87 -14.41 6.70
C ILE A 54 -27.29 -14.96 5.39
N THR A 55 -27.13 -16.28 5.28
CA THR A 55 -26.74 -16.91 4.01
C THR A 55 -27.75 -16.60 2.90
N LYS A 56 -29.05 -16.64 3.22
CA LYS A 56 -30.09 -16.23 2.25
C LYS A 56 -29.96 -14.76 1.87
N PHE A 57 -29.71 -13.88 2.83
CA PHE A 57 -29.50 -12.45 2.59
C PHE A 57 -28.30 -12.16 1.68
N GLN A 58 -27.14 -12.79 1.95
CA GLN A 58 -25.95 -12.72 1.10
C GLN A 58 -26.25 -13.19 -0.33
N ASN A 59 -26.91 -14.35 -0.47
CA ASN A 59 -27.32 -14.87 -1.78
C ASN A 59 -28.32 -13.95 -2.52
N ASP A 60 -29.23 -13.31 -1.78
CA ASP A 60 -30.18 -12.36 -2.36
C ASP A 60 -29.47 -11.08 -2.84
N LEU A 61 -28.40 -10.62 -2.16
CA LEU A 61 -27.54 -9.53 -2.63
C LEU A 61 -26.76 -9.91 -3.90
N LEU A 62 -26.11 -11.09 -3.93
CA LEU A 62 -25.40 -11.59 -5.12
C LEU A 62 -26.33 -11.65 -6.33
N LYS A 63 -27.52 -12.24 -6.17
CA LYS A 63 -28.54 -12.31 -7.24
C LYS A 63 -29.06 -10.93 -7.64
N ALA A 64 -29.04 -9.96 -6.74
CA ALA A 64 -29.43 -8.60 -7.06
C ALA A 64 -28.40 -7.86 -7.90
N GLY A 65 -27.13 -8.28 -7.91
CA GLY A 65 -26.02 -7.62 -8.61
C GLY A 65 -26.34 -7.21 -10.05
N GLN A 66 -26.83 -8.15 -10.86
CA GLN A 66 -27.18 -7.90 -12.27
C GLN A 66 -28.57 -7.27 -12.48
N ARG A 67 -29.35 -7.04 -11.42
CA ARG A 67 -30.68 -6.44 -11.53
C ARG A 67 -30.57 -4.93 -11.64
N ASP A 68 -31.33 -4.36 -12.56
CA ASP A 68 -31.45 -2.91 -12.70
C ASP A 68 -32.45 -2.34 -11.68
N PHE A 69 -32.05 -1.30 -10.98
CA PHE A 69 -32.86 -0.51 -10.05
C PHE A 69 -33.01 0.90 -10.61
N ASN A 70 -34.17 1.21 -11.19
CA ASN A 70 -34.42 2.50 -11.81
C ASN A 70 -35.17 3.44 -10.85
N ALA A 71 -34.46 4.40 -10.26
CA ALA A 71 -35.04 5.44 -9.40
C ALA A 71 -35.72 6.55 -10.21
N ASN A 72 -35.21 6.86 -11.42
CA ASN A 72 -35.67 7.96 -12.27
C ASN A 72 -35.97 7.47 -13.71
N PRO A 73 -37.05 6.69 -13.92
CA PRO A 73 -37.34 6.08 -15.22
C PRO A 73 -37.66 7.07 -16.34
N THR A 74 -37.90 8.33 -15.98
CA THR A 74 -38.11 9.43 -16.93
C THR A 74 -36.80 10.01 -17.48
N GLU A 75 -35.67 9.78 -16.82
CA GLU A 75 -34.36 10.34 -17.18
C GLU A 75 -33.50 9.34 -17.94
N SER A 76 -33.51 8.08 -17.50
CA SER A 76 -32.88 6.97 -18.22
C SER A 76 -33.81 5.76 -18.23
N PRO A 77 -33.92 5.04 -19.37
CA PRO A 77 -34.59 3.75 -19.38
C PRO A 77 -33.85 2.69 -18.55
N TYR A 78 -32.59 2.93 -18.17
CA TYR A 78 -31.76 2.02 -17.39
C TYR A 78 -31.52 2.56 -15.98
N GLY A 79 -31.61 1.67 -14.98
CA GLY A 79 -31.32 1.98 -13.58
C GLY A 79 -29.84 1.82 -13.24
N LEU A 80 -29.47 1.97 -11.96
CA LEU A 80 -28.19 1.46 -11.47
C LEU A 80 -28.29 -0.05 -11.26
N SER A 81 -27.22 -0.79 -11.54
CA SER A 81 -27.16 -2.23 -11.23
C SER A 81 -27.14 -2.45 -9.71
N GLY A 82 -27.55 -3.62 -9.27
CA GLY A 82 -27.38 -4.01 -7.87
C GLY A 82 -25.91 -4.03 -7.44
N TYR A 83 -24.98 -4.30 -8.37
CA TYR A 83 -23.54 -4.20 -8.11
C TYR A 83 -23.16 -2.75 -7.77
N GLN A 84 -23.58 -1.77 -8.56
CA GLN A 84 -23.27 -0.35 -8.28
C GLN A 84 -23.77 0.08 -6.90
N LEU A 85 -25.00 -0.33 -6.54
CA LEU A 85 -25.60 0.02 -5.26
C LEU A 85 -24.96 -0.73 -4.08
N THR A 86 -24.64 -2.01 -4.26
CA THR A 86 -24.04 -2.84 -3.20
C THR A 86 -22.57 -2.46 -3.00
N SER A 87 -21.81 -2.22 -4.06
CA SER A 87 -20.44 -1.73 -4.01
C SER A 87 -20.31 -0.37 -3.34
N SER A 88 -21.27 0.53 -3.58
CA SER A 88 -21.35 1.78 -2.85
C SER A 88 -21.52 1.54 -1.34
N LEU A 89 -22.38 0.61 -0.92
CA LEU A 89 -22.57 0.30 0.49
C LEU A 89 -21.41 -0.48 1.11
N MET A 90 -20.73 -1.32 0.33
CA MET A 90 -19.67 -2.19 0.84
C MET A 90 -18.34 -1.48 1.02
N SER A 91 -18.15 -0.33 0.40
CA SER A 91 -17.05 0.61 0.69
C SER A 91 -17.09 1.17 2.13
N GLU A 92 -17.95 0.64 2.99
CA GLU A 92 -18.17 1.09 4.36
C GLU A 92 -18.23 -0.14 5.28
N GLY A 93 -17.43 -0.11 6.34
CA GLY A 93 -17.39 -1.15 7.35
C GLY A 93 -16.73 -2.46 6.91
N LYS A 94 -16.89 -3.50 7.75
CA LYS A 94 -16.33 -4.83 7.52
C LYS A 94 -17.41 -5.80 7.09
N TRP A 95 -17.12 -6.57 6.04
CA TRP A 95 -18.06 -7.48 5.41
C TRP A 95 -17.53 -8.91 5.52
N ASP A 96 -18.45 -9.86 5.41
CA ASP A 96 -18.10 -11.28 5.46
C ASP A 96 -17.14 -11.67 4.34
N LYS A 97 -16.10 -12.41 4.72
CA LYS A 97 -14.98 -12.76 3.85
C LYS A 97 -15.43 -13.60 2.66
N ASP A 98 -16.23 -14.63 2.90
CA ASP A 98 -16.70 -15.56 1.86
C ASP A 98 -17.67 -14.83 0.92
N PHE A 99 -18.54 -13.95 1.46
CA PHE A 99 -19.37 -13.08 0.63
C PHE A 99 -18.55 -12.12 -0.24
N LEU A 100 -17.49 -11.50 0.28
CA LEU A 100 -16.61 -10.63 -0.50
C LEU A 100 -15.94 -11.40 -1.64
N HIS A 101 -15.50 -12.64 -1.39
CA HIS A 101 -14.94 -13.51 -2.43
C HIS A 101 -15.97 -13.82 -3.52
N ASP A 102 -17.13 -14.36 -3.15
CA ASP A 102 -18.21 -14.69 -4.10
C ASP A 102 -18.71 -13.47 -4.90
N TYR A 103 -18.74 -12.30 -4.26
CA TYR A 103 -19.13 -11.05 -4.90
C TYR A 103 -18.11 -10.62 -5.96
N GLY A 104 -16.81 -10.69 -5.65
CA GLY A 104 -15.73 -10.40 -6.59
C GLY A 104 -15.73 -11.32 -7.80
N ASP A 105 -15.85 -12.63 -7.58
CA ASP A 105 -16.01 -13.63 -8.64
C ASP A 105 -17.17 -13.28 -9.58
N ALA A 106 -18.33 -12.96 -8.99
CA ALA A 106 -19.52 -12.61 -9.74
C ALA A 106 -19.34 -11.31 -10.53
N LEU A 107 -18.59 -10.34 -9.99
CA LEU A 107 -18.30 -9.07 -10.65
C LEU A 107 -17.36 -9.22 -11.84
N ILE A 108 -16.23 -9.93 -11.67
CA ILE A 108 -15.31 -10.28 -12.77
C ILE A 108 -16.05 -11.08 -13.84
N THR A 109 -16.86 -12.05 -13.44
CA THR A 109 -17.68 -12.85 -14.35
C THR A 109 -18.64 -11.97 -15.16
N ALA A 110 -19.27 -10.97 -14.54
CA ALA A 110 -20.17 -10.05 -15.23
C ALA A 110 -19.43 -9.21 -16.28
N GLU A 111 -18.30 -8.60 -15.91
CA GLU A 111 -17.47 -7.78 -16.80
C GLU A 111 -16.93 -8.60 -17.98
N LYS A 112 -16.34 -9.78 -17.73
CA LYS A 112 -15.84 -10.68 -18.78
C LYS A 112 -16.96 -11.17 -19.70
N ASN A 113 -18.14 -11.50 -19.18
CA ASN A 113 -19.28 -11.88 -20.01
C ASN A 113 -19.77 -10.71 -20.89
N GLY A 114 -19.80 -9.50 -20.35
CA GLY A 114 -20.10 -8.29 -21.11
C GLY A 114 -19.10 -8.07 -22.26
N ALA A 115 -17.81 -8.14 -21.96
CA ALA A 115 -16.74 -8.01 -22.95
C ALA A 115 -16.84 -9.11 -24.03
N ASN A 116 -17.05 -10.37 -23.65
CA ASN A 116 -17.24 -11.50 -24.58
C ASN A 116 -18.49 -11.34 -25.47
N ALA A 117 -19.51 -10.63 -24.97
CA ALA A 117 -20.71 -10.27 -25.74
C ALA A 117 -20.49 -9.04 -26.65
N GLY A 118 -19.28 -8.48 -26.70
CA GLY A 118 -18.92 -7.32 -27.52
C GLY A 118 -19.37 -5.98 -26.94
N GLN A 119 -19.66 -5.93 -25.63
CA GLN A 119 -19.95 -4.66 -24.95
C GLN A 119 -18.66 -3.89 -24.72
N ASN A 120 -18.74 -2.55 -24.81
CA ASN A 120 -17.61 -1.69 -24.50
C ASN A 120 -17.32 -1.73 -22.98
N PRO A 121 -16.15 -2.22 -22.53
CA PRO A 121 -15.79 -2.28 -21.11
C PRO A 121 -15.92 -0.93 -20.40
N ASP A 122 -15.49 0.16 -21.06
CA ASP A 122 -15.58 1.54 -20.55
C ASP A 122 -16.99 2.02 -20.28
N SER A 123 -17.97 1.39 -20.91
CA SER A 123 -19.37 1.82 -20.83
C SER A 123 -20.24 0.81 -20.12
N TYR A 124 -19.67 -0.34 -19.72
CA TYR A 124 -20.45 -1.47 -19.20
C TYR A 124 -21.30 -1.07 -17.98
N TRP A 125 -20.71 -0.33 -17.05
CA TRP A 125 -21.40 0.16 -15.86
C TRP A 125 -21.95 1.58 -15.98
N GLY A 126 -21.46 2.38 -16.92
CA GLY A 126 -21.79 3.80 -16.99
C GLY A 126 -22.88 4.13 -17.98
N TYR A 127 -22.65 3.96 -19.28
CA TYR A 127 -23.57 4.48 -20.29
C TYR A 127 -24.66 3.47 -20.67
N PRO A 128 -25.96 3.84 -20.71
CA PRO A 128 -26.57 5.15 -20.44
C PRO A 128 -27.22 5.26 -19.04
N ARG A 129 -26.58 4.72 -18.00
CA ARG A 129 -26.96 4.89 -16.59
C ARG A 129 -26.43 6.25 -16.10
N THR A 130 -27.19 6.91 -15.24
CA THR A 130 -26.78 8.20 -14.66
C THR A 130 -26.77 8.08 -13.15
N LEU A 131 -25.68 8.50 -12.50
CA LEU A 131 -25.73 8.85 -11.10
C LEU A 131 -26.70 10.04 -10.97
N GLY A 132 -27.58 10.02 -9.97
CA GLY A 132 -28.34 11.22 -9.64
C GLY A 132 -27.42 12.36 -9.18
N SER A 133 -28.00 13.53 -8.89
CA SER A 133 -27.25 14.76 -8.61
C SER A 133 -26.41 14.78 -7.32
N THR A 134 -26.29 13.66 -6.60
CA THR A 134 -25.60 13.59 -5.30
C THR A 134 -24.11 13.26 -5.41
N ASN A 135 -23.68 12.55 -6.47
CA ASN A 135 -22.35 11.94 -6.58
C ASN A 135 -21.94 11.07 -5.36
N ILE A 136 -22.89 10.49 -4.63
CA ILE A 136 -22.62 9.70 -3.40
C ILE A 136 -22.31 8.21 -3.70
N GLY A 137 -22.51 7.77 -4.95
CA GLY A 137 -22.17 6.42 -5.39
C GLY A 137 -21.15 6.43 -6.55
N ALA A 138 -20.46 5.31 -6.72
CA ALA A 138 -19.61 5.04 -7.87
C ALA A 138 -20.45 4.43 -9.02
N LEU A 139 -20.22 4.88 -10.26
CA LEU A 139 -20.68 4.14 -11.44
C LEU A 139 -19.90 2.84 -11.61
N ASP A 140 -18.61 2.80 -11.27
CA ASP A 140 -17.85 1.57 -11.32
C ASP A 140 -18.01 0.80 -9.99
N PRO A 141 -18.75 -0.32 -9.95
CA PRO A 141 -18.85 -1.15 -8.75
C PRO A 141 -17.51 -1.77 -8.34
N MET A 142 -16.53 -1.90 -9.23
CA MET A 142 -15.23 -2.47 -8.87
C MET A 142 -14.48 -1.57 -7.91
N ALA A 143 -14.55 -0.25 -8.07
CA ALA A 143 -13.90 0.70 -7.17
C ALA A 143 -14.41 0.56 -5.71
N GLY A 144 -15.74 0.54 -5.52
CA GLY A 144 -16.33 0.34 -4.18
C GLY A 144 -16.06 -1.05 -3.59
N TYR A 145 -15.91 -2.07 -4.45
CA TYR A 145 -15.52 -3.42 -4.03
C TYR A 145 -14.05 -3.49 -3.59
N MET A 146 -13.13 -2.85 -4.33
CA MET A 146 -11.72 -2.74 -3.93
C MET A 146 -11.57 -2.01 -2.60
N ASP A 147 -12.33 -0.94 -2.39
CA ASP A 147 -12.35 -0.22 -1.10
C ASP A 147 -12.76 -1.15 0.05
N ALA A 148 -13.78 -1.99 -0.18
CA ALA A 148 -14.20 -2.99 0.78
C ALA A 148 -13.11 -4.03 1.06
N LEU A 149 -12.41 -4.52 0.04
CA LEU A 149 -11.26 -5.40 0.24
C LEU A 149 -10.15 -4.72 1.05
N GLY A 150 -9.91 -3.42 0.83
CA GLY A 150 -8.96 -2.62 1.61
C GLY A 150 -9.26 -2.60 3.12
N HIS A 151 -10.53 -2.72 3.51
CA HIS A 151 -10.90 -2.81 4.93
C HIS A 151 -10.86 -4.23 5.50
N ASN A 152 -10.72 -5.26 4.65
CA ASN A 152 -10.88 -6.67 5.00
C ASN A 152 -9.65 -7.50 4.54
N PRO A 153 -8.52 -7.46 5.27
CA PRO A 153 -7.23 -8.00 4.82
C PRO A 153 -7.26 -9.49 4.47
N GLU A 154 -7.91 -10.33 5.29
CA GLU A 154 -8.02 -11.77 5.01
C GLU A 154 -8.79 -12.03 3.70
N ALA A 155 -9.87 -11.28 3.46
CA ALA A 155 -10.64 -11.36 2.22
C ALA A 155 -9.81 -10.87 1.03
N SER A 156 -9.05 -9.79 1.22
CA SER A 156 -8.19 -9.22 0.19
C SER A 156 -7.08 -10.18 -0.22
N THR A 157 -6.31 -10.72 0.74
CA THR A 157 -5.28 -11.73 0.47
C THR A 157 -5.88 -12.94 -0.25
N GLU A 158 -7.03 -13.46 0.23
CA GLU A 158 -7.67 -14.61 -0.40
C GLU A 158 -8.10 -14.30 -1.84
N PHE A 159 -8.74 -13.15 -2.06
CA PHE A 159 -9.23 -12.76 -3.38
C PHE A 159 -8.10 -12.58 -4.40
N PHE A 160 -7.04 -11.82 -4.08
CA PHE A 160 -5.92 -11.60 -5.01
C PHE A 160 -5.04 -12.83 -5.25
N THR A 161 -5.15 -13.86 -4.40
CA THR A 161 -4.45 -15.14 -4.58
C THR A 161 -5.34 -16.24 -5.18
N SER A 162 -6.55 -15.87 -5.61
CA SER A 162 -7.53 -16.76 -6.22
C SER A 162 -7.71 -16.50 -7.72
N GLU A 163 -8.41 -17.43 -8.37
CA GLU A 163 -8.86 -17.33 -9.75
C GLU A 163 -10.33 -17.74 -9.83
N THR A 164 -11.04 -17.21 -10.83
CA THR A 164 -12.39 -17.64 -11.16
C THR A 164 -12.45 -18.24 -12.57
N THR A 165 -13.46 -19.05 -12.86
CA THR A 165 -13.63 -19.65 -14.19
C THR A 165 -14.79 -19.00 -14.94
N VAL A 166 -14.49 -18.28 -16.02
CA VAL A 166 -15.49 -17.62 -16.88
C VAL A 166 -15.50 -18.30 -18.24
N ASN A 167 -16.63 -18.90 -18.64
CA ASN A 167 -16.79 -19.59 -19.93
C ASN A 167 -15.71 -20.66 -20.22
N GLY A 168 -15.17 -21.30 -19.19
CA GLY A 168 -14.13 -22.32 -19.30
C GLY A 168 -12.69 -21.78 -19.33
N GLU A 169 -12.52 -20.46 -19.28
CA GLU A 169 -11.23 -19.78 -19.12
C GLU A 169 -10.98 -19.47 -17.64
N LYS A 170 -9.77 -19.73 -17.16
CA LYS A 170 -9.33 -19.30 -15.82
C LYS A 170 -8.92 -17.83 -15.87
N VAL A 171 -9.43 -17.04 -14.93
CA VAL A 171 -9.14 -15.62 -14.79
C VAL A 171 -8.51 -15.42 -13.41
N ASP A 172 -7.20 -15.21 -13.38
CA ASP A 172 -6.47 -14.83 -12.17
C ASP A 172 -6.91 -13.43 -11.73
N HIS A 173 -7.33 -13.28 -10.47
CA HIS A 173 -7.92 -12.01 -10.02
C HIS A 173 -6.92 -10.85 -10.01
N TYR A 174 -5.68 -11.13 -9.63
CA TYR A 174 -4.61 -10.12 -9.62
C TYR A 174 -4.29 -9.67 -11.05
N ASP A 175 -4.04 -10.61 -11.96
CA ASP A 175 -3.70 -10.28 -13.35
C ASP A 175 -4.89 -9.61 -14.06
N TYR A 176 -6.12 -10.02 -13.75
CA TYR A 176 -7.31 -9.32 -14.24
C TYR A 176 -7.32 -7.87 -13.79
N LEU A 177 -7.21 -7.59 -12.50
CA LEU A 177 -7.35 -6.23 -11.98
C LEU A 177 -6.18 -5.31 -12.32
N MET A 178 -4.96 -5.85 -12.35
CA MET A 178 -3.75 -5.09 -12.62
C MET A 178 -3.50 -4.89 -14.11
N LYS A 179 -3.82 -5.89 -14.96
CA LYS A 179 -3.33 -5.93 -16.36
C LYS A 179 -4.46 -5.99 -17.37
N ASP A 180 -5.45 -6.86 -17.17
CA ASP A 180 -6.44 -7.14 -18.22
C ASP A 180 -7.68 -6.23 -18.15
N ARG A 181 -8.03 -5.75 -16.97
CA ARG A 181 -9.25 -4.98 -16.73
C ARG A 181 -9.07 -3.57 -17.26
N HIS A 182 -10.03 -3.15 -18.08
CA HIS A 182 -10.12 -1.77 -18.50
C HIS A 182 -10.81 -0.94 -17.40
N TRP A 183 -10.01 -0.17 -16.65
CA TRP A 183 -10.54 0.77 -15.66
C TRP A 183 -11.10 2.00 -16.37
N PRO A 184 -12.36 2.39 -16.09
CA PRO A 184 -12.95 3.53 -16.78
C PRO A 184 -12.31 4.85 -16.32
N GLU A 185 -12.07 5.75 -17.27
CA GLU A 185 -11.46 7.06 -16.98
C GLU A 185 -12.51 8.19 -16.85
N GLY A 186 -12.26 9.13 -15.94
CA GLY A 186 -12.96 10.42 -15.85
C GLY A 186 -13.79 10.65 -14.58
N ALA A 187 -14.15 11.91 -14.35
CA ALA A 187 -14.91 12.30 -13.17
C ALA A 187 -16.34 11.72 -13.21
N GLY A 188 -16.72 11.02 -12.14
CA GLY A 188 -18.06 10.43 -11.97
C GLY A 188 -18.10 8.89 -11.95
N TRP A 189 -16.99 8.21 -12.28
CA TRP A 189 -16.93 6.75 -12.16
C TRP A 189 -16.83 6.26 -10.72
N THR A 190 -16.04 6.95 -9.91
CA THR A 190 -15.92 6.70 -8.47
C THR A 190 -16.73 7.67 -7.62
N GLY A 191 -17.10 8.82 -8.18
CA GLY A 191 -17.65 9.96 -7.43
C GLY A 191 -16.59 10.81 -6.73
N ASP A 192 -15.29 10.49 -6.91
CA ASP A 192 -14.16 11.23 -6.38
C ASP A 192 -13.30 11.80 -7.53
N GLU A 193 -13.17 13.12 -7.59
CA GLU A 193 -12.34 13.80 -8.59
C GLU A 193 -10.85 13.51 -8.44
N LYS A 194 -10.40 13.13 -7.23
CA LYS A 194 -8.99 12.78 -6.95
C LYS A 194 -8.67 11.31 -7.25
N ASN A 195 -9.69 10.49 -7.46
CA ASN A 195 -9.54 9.08 -7.79
C ASN A 195 -10.53 8.75 -8.92
N PRO A 196 -10.38 9.36 -10.11
CA PRO A 196 -11.40 9.27 -11.15
C PRO A 196 -11.57 7.83 -11.67
N SER A 197 -10.49 7.03 -11.67
CA SER A 197 -10.48 5.69 -12.27
C SER A 197 -10.59 4.55 -11.26
N GLY A 198 -10.49 4.79 -9.94
CA GLY A 198 -10.58 3.73 -8.93
C GLY A 198 -9.26 3.04 -8.57
N TYR A 199 -8.15 3.44 -9.20
CA TYR A 199 -6.82 2.90 -8.91
C TYR A 199 -6.38 3.10 -7.46
N ASN A 200 -6.78 4.19 -6.79
CA ASN A 200 -6.50 4.34 -5.36
C ASN A 200 -7.21 3.26 -4.51
N ASN A 201 -8.44 2.87 -4.89
CA ASN A 201 -9.12 1.76 -4.20
C ASN A 201 -8.41 0.43 -4.46
N LEU A 202 -7.93 0.19 -5.69
CA LEU A 202 -7.11 -0.99 -6.01
C LEU A 202 -5.81 -1.00 -5.18
N GLY A 203 -5.17 0.15 -5.03
CA GLY A 203 -4.00 0.35 -4.15
C GLY A 203 -4.31 -0.05 -2.71
N HIS A 204 -5.38 0.50 -2.12
CA HIS A 204 -5.84 0.13 -0.77
C HIS A 204 -6.11 -1.37 -0.61
N ALA A 205 -6.74 -1.99 -1.61
CA ALA A 205 -7.03 -3.41 -1.61
C ALA A 205 -5.74 -4.25 -1.60
N LEU A 206 -4.78 -3.91 -2.47
CA LEU A 206 -3.48 -4.57 -2.54
C LEU A 206 -2.66 -4.35 -1.27
N GLU A 207 -2.62 -3.13 -0.73
CA GLU A 207 -1.98 -2.82 0.54
C GLU A 207 -2.53 -3.77 1.61
N SER A 208 -3.85 -3.81 1.77
CA SER A 208 -4.46 -4.70 2.76
C SER A 208 -4.19 -6.19 2.52
N ALA A 209 -4.12 -6.60 1.24
CA ALA A 209 -3.85 -7.98 0.84
C ALA A 209 -2.43 -8.43 1.16
N VAL A 210 -1.44 -7.55 1.04
CA VAL A 210 -0.01 -7.91 1.25
C VAL A 210 0.45 -7.62 2.67
N THR A 211 -0.12 -6.63 3.36
CA THR A 211 0.28 -6.27 4.73
C THR A 211 -0.50 -7.06 5.78
N GLY A 212 -1.71 -7.51 5.46
CA GLY A 212 -2.54 -8.28 6.39
C GLY A 212 -3.29 -7.44 7.43
N HIS A 213 -3.33 -6.12 7.27
CA HIS A 213 -4.21 -5.23 8.03
C HIS A 213 -4.97 -4.28 7.08
N SER A 214 -5.94 -3.54 7.61
CA SER A 214 -6.70 -2.59 6.79
C SER A 214 -5.83 -1.39 6.41
N TYR A 215 -5.98 -0.86 5.19
CA TYR A 215 -5.19 0.31 4.70
C TYR A 215 -5.43 1.59 5.52
N ASP A 216 -6.59 1.69 6.16
CA ASP A 216 -7.03 2.82 6.97
C ASP A 216 -6.76 2.62 8.48
N SER A 217 -6.04 1.55 8.83
CA SER A 217 -5.64 1.24 10.20
C SER A 217 -4.13 1.17 10.31
N SER A 218 -3.57 1.88 11.29
CA SER A 218 -2.19 1.68 11.70
C SER A 218 -2.00 0.27 12.25
N PRO A 219 -0.99 -0.49 11.80
CA PRO A 219 -0.67 -1.75 12.43
C PRO A 219 -0.27 -1.54 13.89
N SER A 220 -0.45 -2.58 14.69
CA SER A 220 -0.18 -2.59 16.13
C SER A 220 0.74 -3.77 16.49
N ALA A 221 1.16 -3.89 17.75
CA ALA A 221 1.95 -5.03 18.20
C ALA A 221 1.18 -6.36 18.07
N ASP A 222 -0.15 -6.29 17.96
CA ASP A 222 -1.00 -7.45 17.77
C ASP A 222 -1.20 -7.79 16.28
N THR A 223 -0.67 -6.97 15.35
CA THR A 223 -0.69 -7.28 13.92
C THR A 223 0.16 -8.52 13.67
N PRO A 224 -0.41 -9.60 13.10
CA PRO A 224 0.35 -10.81 12.81
C PRO A 224 1.47 -10.54 11.81
N ALA A 225 2.55 -11.31 11.90
CA ALA A 225 3.57 -11.34 10.86
C ALA A 225 3.01 -11.82 9.52
N HIS A 226 3.61 -11.38 8.42
CA HIS A 226 3.15 -11.73 7.07
C HIS A 226 3.17 -13.25 6.86
N ASN A 227 2.10 -13.78 6.26
CA ASN A 227 1.97 -15.20 5.92
C ASN A 227 2.43 -15.50 4.49
N GLU A 228 2.49 -16.78 4.14
CA GLU A 228 3.02 -17.23 2.83
C GLU A 228 2.26 -16.63 1.64
N LYS A 229 0.93 -16.45 1.74
CA LYS A 229 0.12 -15.86 0.67
C LYS A 229 0.38 -14.37 0.51
N GLN A 230 0.50 -13.65 1.62
CA GLN A 230 0.84 -12.22 1.66
C GLN A 230 2.21 -11.97 1.03
N ALA A 231 3.22 -12.72 1.47
CA ALA A 231 4.58 -12.63 0.94
C ALA A 231 4.68 -12.97 -0.55
N ALA A 232 4.00 -14.04 -1.00
CA ALA A 232 3.95 -14.40 -2.42
C ALA A 232 3.22 -13.35 -3.27
N LEU A 233 2.18 -12.70 -2.73
CA LEU A 233 1.50 -11.61 -3.41
C LEU A 233 2.39 -10.36 -3.51
N MET A 234 3.13 -10.02 -2.46
CA MET A 234 4.11 -8.93 -2.51
C MET A 234 5.19 -9.19 -3.57
N GLU A 235 5.71 -10.41 -3.63
CA GLU A 235 6.63 -10.83 -4.70
C GLU A 235 6.01 -10.64 -6.10
N LYS A 236 4.75 -11.06 -6.29
CA LYS A 236 4.02 -10.88 -7.57
C LYS A 236 3.85 -9.39 -7.92
N VAL A 237 3.62 -8.53 -6.94
CA VAL A 237 3.50 -7.07 -7.14
C VAL A 237 4.83 -6.46 -7.57
N VAL A 238 5.91 -6.69 -6.81
CA VAL A 238 7.24 -6.16 -7.14
C VAL A 238 7.64 -6.60 -8.53
N GLN A 239 7.48 -7.89 -8.86
CA GLN A 239 7.82 -8.43 -10.18
C GLN A 239 6.96 -7.85 -11.32
N SER A 240 5.69 -7.52 -11.06
CA SER A 240 4.81 -6.98 -12.11
C SER A 240 5.16 -5.53 -12.40
N VAL A 241 5.25 -4.70 -11.35
CA VAL A 241 5.58 -3.27 -11.47
C VAL A 241 7.03 -3.04 -11.92
N SER A 242 7.96 -3.94 -11.59
CA SER A 242 9.35 -3.85 -12.09
C SER A 242 9.45 -4.05 -13.60
N LYS A 243 8.62 -4.96 -14.15
CA LYS A 243 8.58 -5.33 -15.57
C LYS A 243 7.81 -4.30 -16.39
N ASP A 244 6.75 -3.74 -15.82
CA ASP A 244 5.89 -2.76 -16.44
C ASP A 244 5.53 -1.68 -15.41
N ASP A 245 6.16 -0.51 -15.53
CA ASP A 245 5.93 0.59 -14.59
C ASP A 245 4.60 1.30 -14.82
N GLU A 246 3.93 1.07 -15.96
CA GLU A 246 2.58 1.59 -16.20
C GLU A 246 1.55 0.94 -15.26
N LEU A 247 1.88 -0.21 -14.66
CA LEU A 247 1.07 -0.88 -13.64
C LEU A 247 1.07 -0.15 -12.28
N ALA A 248 1.98 0.79 -12.05
CA ALA A 248 1.94 1.69 -10.90
C ALA A 248 1.10 2.94 -11.23
N HIS A 249 -0.18 2.72 -11.51
CA HIS A 249 -1.12 3.77 -11.93
C HIS A 249 -1.25 4.90 -10.90
N ASP A 250 -1.56 6.10 -11.39
CA ASP A 250 -1.86 7.27 -10.57
C ASP A 250 -2.93 6.98 -9.51
N GLY A 251 -2.55 7.20 -8.26
CA GLY A 251 -3.37 6.91 -7.08
C GLY A 251 -3.00 5.60 -6.37
N MET A 252 -2.18 4.73 -6.95
CA MET A 252 -1.71 3.51 -6.25
C MET A 252 -0.40 3.71 -5.51
N GLN A 253 0.38 4.72 -5.87
CA GLN A 253 1.80 4.78 -5.51
C GLN A 253 2.02 4.97 -4.01
N ASP A 254 1.11 5.62 -3.29
CA ASP A 254 1.18 5.74 -1.84
C ASP A 254 1.06 4.36 -1.16
N SER A 255 0.09 3.56 -1.61
CA SER A 255 -0.16 2.19 -1.16
C SER A 255 1.05 1.31 -1.51
N LEU A 256 1.57 1.40 -2.74
CA LEU A 256 2.79 0.68 -3.14
C LEU A 256 4.00 1.04 -2.26
N GLY A 257 4.13 2.32 -1.90
CA GLY A 257 5.19 2.80 -1.01
C GLY A 257 5.05 2.29 0.43
N ARG A 258 3.82 2.20 0.96
CA ARG A 258 3.57 1.62 2.29
C ARG A 258 3.84 0.12 2.31
N MET A 259 3.42 -0.61 1.29
CA MET A 259 3.75 -2.02 1.12
C MET A 259 5.26 -2.25 1.10
N ALA A 260 6.00 -1.42 0.34
CA ALA A 260 7.45 -1.47 0.37
C ALA A 260 7.99 -1.25 1.79
N GLY A 261 7.47 -0.22 2.49
CA GLY A 261 7.85 0.12 3.87
C GLY A 261 7.69 -1.03 4.88
N GLU A 262 6.72 -1.92 4.70
CA GLU A 262 6.52 -3.08 5.56
C GLU A 262 7.38 -4.30 5.19
N TYR A 263 7.80 -4.38 3.93
CA TYR A 263 8.69 -5.43 3.42
C TYR A 263 10.16 -4.98 3.35
N MET A 264 10.54 -3.94 4.12
CA MET A 264 11.93 -3.47 4.21
C MET A 264 12.93 -4.57 4.58
N PRO A 265 12.63 -5.53 5.50
CA PRO A 265 13.51 -6.68 5.70
C PRO A 265 13.81 -7.45 4.41
N ASP A 266 12.78 -7.78 3.63
CA ASP A 266 12.89 -8.53 2.37
C ASP A 266 13.61 -7.72 1.29
N ILE A 267 13.34 -6.41 1.21
CA ILE A 267 14.02 -5.46 0.30
C ILE A 267 15.51 -5.38 0.63
N HIS A 268 15.88 -5.18 1.89
CA HIS A 268 17.30 -5.15 2.27
C HIS A 268 17.99 -6.48 1.97
N GLN A 269 17.32 -7.61 2.20
CA GLN A 269 17.89 -8.92 1.86
C GLN A 269 18.11 -9.12 0.35
N SER A 270 17.25 -8.57 -0.49
CA SER A 270 17.38 -8.67 -1.95
C SER A 270 18.50 -7.80 -2.49
N LEU A 271 18.77 -6.64 -1.88
CA LEU A 271 19.83 -5.71 -2.26
C LEU A 271 21.20 -6.06 -1.66
N THR A 272 21.24 -6.84 -0.59
CA THR A 272 22.50 -7.34 -0.04
C THR A 272 23.03 -8.50 -0.87
N ASN A 273 24.31 -8.51 -1.19
CA ASN A 273 24.94 -9.67 -1.83
C ASN A 273 25.04 -10.85 -0.85
N ASP A 274 24.84 -12.09 -1.32
CA ASP A 274 25.03 -13.26 -0.46
C ASP A 274 26.52 -13.42 -0.15
N GLN A 275 26.96 -12.92 1.00
CA GLN A 275 28.23 -13.33 1.58
C GLN A 275 28.03 -14.76 2.08
N SER A 276 28.18 -15.72 1.16
CA SER A 276 28.14 -17.14 1.46
C SER A 276 28.97 -17.41 2.71
N GLY A 277 28.32 -17.84 3.78
CA GLY A 277 29.02 -18.38 4.94
C GLY A 277 29.97 -19.46 4.43
N THR A 278 31.26 -19.34 4.75
CA THR A 278 32.20 -20.40 4.42
C THR A 278 31.68 -21.71 5.03
N ASN A 279 31.66 -22.79 4.24
CA ASN A 279 31.35 -24.16 4.68
C ASN A 279 29.87 -24.52 4.95
N GLY A 280 28.94 -24.07 4.10
CA GLY A 280 27.60 -24.68 4.01
C GLY A 280 26.68 -24.45 5.22
N GLN A 281 26.89 -23.33 5.94
CA GLN A 281 25.96 -22.80 6.93
C GLN A 281 24.88 -21.93 6.23
N PRO A 282 23.71 -21.71 6.86
CA PRO A 282 22.73 -20.73 6.38
C PRO A 282 23.40 -19.39 6.06
N GLY A 283 23.00 -18.74 4.97
CA GLY A 283 23.60 -17.48 4.52
C GLY A 283 23.52 -16.39 5.60
N ASN A 284 24.48 -15.46 5.58
CA ASN A 284 24.61 -14.42 6.61
C ASN A 284 23.43 -13.41 6.59
N LYS A 285 22.68 -13.36 5.49
CA LYS A 285 21.56 -12.42 5.27
C LYS A 285 20.43 -12.58 6.30
N ASP A 286 20.10 -13.80 6.67
CA ASP A 286 18.99 -14.07 7.61
C ASP A 286 19.34 -13.62 9.03
N GLN A 287 20.63 -13.62 9.37
CA GLN A 287 21.14 -13.08 10.63
C GLN A 287 21.19 -11.55 10.60
N PHE A 288 21.56 -10.97 9.46
CA PHE A 288 21.60 -9.52 9.27
C PHE A 288 20.22 -8.89 9.26
N TYR A 289 19.27 -9.47 8.54
CA TYR A 289 17.94 -8.90 8.29
C TYR A 289 16.88 -9.91 8.72
N PRO A 290 16.74 -10.18 10.02
CA PRO A 290 15.87 -11.25 10.44
C PRO A 290 14.40 -10.89 10.21
N ILE A 291 13.64 -11.86 9.71
CA ILE A 291 12.24 -11.72 9.32
C ILE A 291 11.37 -12.52 10.28
N SER A 292 10.29 -11.89 10.76
CA SER A 292 9.18 -12.60 11.40
C SER A 292 8.15 -13.01 10.35
N GLY A 293 7.66 -14.25 10.41
CA GLY A 293 6.66 -14.76 9.45
C GLY A 293 7.29 -15.31 8.18
N SER A 294 6.63 -15.07 7.05
CA SER A 294 7.01 -15.59 5.73
C SER A 294 7.70 -14.50 4.91
N ARG A 295 8.78 -14.88 4.23
CA ARG A 295 9.59 -14.00 3.38
C ARG A 295 8.99 -13.88 1.98
N ALA A 296 8.97 -12.66 1.44
CA ALA A 296 8.82 -12.40 0.01
C ALA A 296 10.17 -12.61 -0.69
N GLN A 297 10.24 -13.47 -1.71
CA GLN A 297 11.50 -13.78 -2.39
C GLN A 297 11.74 -12.76 -3.50
N LEU A 298 12.31 -11.61 -3.12
CA LEU A 298 12.56 -10.52 -4.05
C LEU A 298 13.92 -10.68 -4.75
N ASP A 299 13.94 -10.35 -6.05
CA ASP A 299 15.16 -10.23 -6.85
C ASP A 299 15.72 -8.81 -6.76
N GLU A 300 17.04 -8.66 -6.74
CA GLU A 300 17.74 -7.36 -6.62
C GLU A 300 17.27 -6.38 -7.69
N ARG A 301 17.26 -6.82 -8.96
CA ARG A 301 16.92 -5.95 -10.10
C ARG A 301 15.46 -5.57 -10.12
N ASP A 302 14.57 -6.52 -9.82
CA ASP A 302 13.14 -6.23 -9.71
C ASP A 302 12.86 -5.28 -8.53
N THR A 303 13.58 -5.43 -7.42
CA THR A 303 13.49 -4.54 -6.25
C THR A 303 13.91 -3.11 -6.60
N SER A 304 15.10 -2.91 -7.19
CA SER A 304 15.56 -1.57 -7.56
C SER A 304 14.60 -0.88 -8.54
N ARG A 305 14.06 -1.62 -9.52
CA ARG A 305 13.08 -1.10 -10.49
C ARG A 305 11.75 -0.75 -9.86
N PHE A 306 11.23 -1.60 -8.99
CA PHE A 306 10.02 -1.33 -8.23
C PHE A 306 10.17 -0.06 -7.40
N LEU A 307 11.26 0.07 -6.62
CA LEU A 307 11.56 1.26 -5.83
C LEU A 307 11.70 2.50 -6.71
N MET A 308 12.38 2.40 -7.85
CA MET A 308 12.50 3.50 -8.81
C MET A 308 11.13 3.94 -9.35
N THR A 309 10.26 2.98 -9.72
CA THR A 309 8.91 3.28 -10.22
C THR A 309 8.04 3.94 -9.16
N VAL A 310 7.96 3.37 -7.96
CA VAL A 310 7.17 3.93 -6.85
C VAL A 310 7.72 5.27 -6.40
N GLY A 311 9.04 5.44 -6.41
CA GLY A 311 9.73 6.67 -6.06
C GLY A 311 9.49 7.83 -7.03
N LYS A 312 8.85 7.63 -8.19
CA LYS A 312 8.45 8.76 -9.07
C LYS A 312 7.40 9.64 -8.39
N ASP A 313 6.50 9.03 -7.64
CA ASP A 313 5.40 9.72 -6.96
C ASP A 313 5.84 10.27 -5.58
N PRO A 314 5.44 11.50 -5.19
CA PRO A 314 5.79 12.07 -3.89
C PRO A 314 5.30 11.25 -2.69
N ASP A 315 4.09 10.69 -2.75
CA ASP A 315 3.51 9.91 -1.65
C ASP A 315 4.20 8.54 -1.53
N GLY A 316 4.45 7.87 -2.66
CA GLY A 316 5.24 6.64 -2.70
C GLY A 316 6.65 6.84 -2.13
N TYR A 317 7.34 7.90 -2.56
CA TYR A 317 8.67 8.28 -2.06
C TYR A 317 8.68 8.58 -0.56
N ALA A 318 7.69 9.34 -0.06
CA ALA A 318 7.57 9.65 1.36
C ALA A 318 7.28 8.42 2.21
N ALA A 319 6.39 7.52 1.76
CA ALA A 319 6.07 6.28 2.47
C ALA A 319 7.29 5.36 2.58
N ILE A 320 8.07 5.21 1.50
CA ILE A 320 9.31 4.42 1.50
C ILE A 320 10.34 5.03 2.46
N ASN A 321 10.55 6.35 2.43
CA ASN A 321 11.50 7.01 3.33
C ASN A 321 11.18 6.80 4.81
N LEU A 322 9.89 6.89 5.16
CA LEU A 322 9.44 6.67 6.52
C LEU A 322 9.63 5.20 6.94
N GLY A 323 9.27 4.26 6.07
CA GLY A 323 9.48 2.82 6.31
C GLY A 323 10.95 2.46 6.47
N GLU A 324 11.79 2.90 5.53
CA GLU A 324 13.25 2.68 5.52
C GLU A 324 13.91 3.27 6.78
N SER A 325 13.59 4.51 7.11
CA SER A 325 14.16 5.19 8.28
C SER A 325 13.74 4.51 9.58
N ALA A 326 12.49 4.05 9.66
CA ALA A 326 12.00 3.30 10.80
C ALA A 326 12.71 1.94 10.93
N TYR A 327 12.79 1.19 9.85
CA TYR A 327 13.37 -0.14 9.81
C TYR A 327 14.87 -0.10 10.16
N THR A 328 15.64 0.72 9.45
CA THR A 328 17.10 0.81 9.62
C THR A 328 17.51 1.32 11.00
N SER A 329 16.76 2.27 11.57
CA SER A 329 17.01 2.74 12.93
C SER A 329 16.85 1.62 13.96
N ASN A 330 15.80 0.82 13.83
CA ASN A 330 15.58 -0.35 14.68
C ASN A 330 16.62 -1.45 14.43
N LEU A 331 17.05 -1.63 13.18
CA LEU A 331 18.05 -2.64 12.82
C LEU A 331 19.44 -2.30 13.37
N ILE A 332 19.83 -1.03 13.30
CA ILE A 332 21.05 -0.53 13.94
C ILE A 332 21.00 -0.79 15.45
N ASP A 333 19.89 -0.42 16.09
CA ASP A 333 19.73 -0.61 17.52
C ASP A 333 19.76 -2.08 17.92
N TYR A 334 19.11 -2.96 17.16
CA TYR A 334 19.14 -4.41 17.36
C TYR A 334 20.57 -4.97 17.32
N HIS A 335 21.34 -4.68 16.27
CA HIS A 335 22.71 -5.20 16.13
C HIS A 335 23.68 -4.60 17.15
N LEU A 336 23.37 -3.43 17.70
CA LEU A 336 24.11 -2.87 18.82
C LEU A 336 23.77 -3.55 20.15
N GLN A 337 22.49 -3.85 20.40
CA GLN A 337 22.04 -4.54 21.62
C GLN A 337 22.41 -6.03 21.63
N HIS A 338 22.41 -6.66 20.44
CA HIS A 338 22.63 -8.08 20.22
C HIS A 338 23.78 -8.32 19.25
N PRO A 339 25.02 -7.93 19.57
CA PRO A 339 26.17 -8.16 18.70
C PRO A 339 26.41 -9.65 18.40
N GLU A 340 25.89 -10.55 19.24
CA GLU A 340 25.91 -12.00 19.05
C GLU A 340 24.88 -12.54 18.06
N ALA A 341 23.88 -11.73 17.65
CA ALA A 341 22.85 -12.15 16.70
C ALA A 341 23.39 -12.37 15.27
N PHE A 342 24.61 -11.88 15.02
CA PHE A 342 25.29 -11.91 13.75
C PHE A 342 26.71 -12.49 13.93
N ASP A 343 27.08 -13.49 13.13
CA ASP A 343 28.42 -14.11 13.17
C ASP A 343 29.48 -13.24 12.44
N GLY A 344 29.62 -11.99 12.90
CA GLY A 344 30.60 -11.04 12.40
C GLY A 344 30.70 -9.79 13.28
N SER A 345 31.41 -8.76 12.80
CA SER A 345 31.62 -7.55 13.60
C SER A 345 30.44 -6.58 13.48
N THR A 346 30.18 -5.80 14.55
CA THR A 346 29.25 -4.66 14.49
C THR A 346 29.61 -3.70 13.34
N GLU A 347 30.89 -3.53 13.02
CA GLU A 347 31.30 -2.73 11.87
C GLU A 347 30.80 -3.29 10.55
N THR A 348 30.91 -4.61 10.37
CA THR A 348 30.37 -5.28 9.18
C THR A 348 28.86 -5.07 9.08
N ALA A 349 28.12 -5.16 10.20
CA ALA A 349 26.69 -4.88 10.23
C ALA A 349 26.38 -3.43 9.86
N MET A 350 27.07 -2.45 10.44
CA MET A 350 26.83 -1.05 10.12
C MET A 350 27.14 -0.73 8.65
N ARG A 351 28.19 -1.34 8.08
CA ARG A 351 28.53 -1.19 6.66
C ARG A 351 27.43 -1.73 5.76
N GLU A 352 26.95 -2.94 6.05
CA GLU A 352 25.95 -3.61 5.22
C GLU A 352 24.58 -2.92 5.30
N ILE A 353 24.16 -2.49 6.49
CA ILE A 353 22.96 -1.68 6.68
C ILE A 353 23.08 -0.37 5.88
N ALA A 354 24.18 0.36 6.02
CA ALA A 354 24.37 1.63 5.32
C ALA A 354 24.42 1.49 3.80
N ARG A 355 25.06 0.43 3.30
CA ARG A 355 25.13 0.15 1.86
C ARG A 355 23.75 -0.17 1.29
N SER A 356 23.02 -1.11 1.90
CA SER A 356 21.68 -1.49 1.45
C SER A 356 20.70 -0.31 1.56
N SER A 357 20.77 0.49 2.62
CA SER A 357 19.99 1.74 2.73
C SER A 357 20.33 2.76 1.65
N GLY A 358 21.62 2.94 1.34
CA GLY A 358 22.06 3.78 0.24
C GLY A 358 21.48 3.33 -1.10
N GLU A 359 21.31 2.02 -1.31
CA GLU A 359 20.73 1.48 -2.53
C GLU A 359 19.21 1.65 -2.61
N VAL A 360 18.49 1.44 -1.50
CA VAL A 360 17.05 1.76 -1.40
C VAL A 360 16.83 3.24 -1.73
N GLN A 361 17.54 4.12 -1.03
CA GLN A 361 17.43 5.58 -1.16
C GLN A 361 17.89 6.08 -2.54
N GLY A 362 18.94 5.48 -3.09
CA GLY A 362 19.41 5.77 -4.44
C GLY A 362 18.37 5.42 -5.50
N SER A 363 17.72 4.26 -5.37
CA SER A 363 16.72 3.77 -6.33
C SER A 363 15.48 4.67 -6.36
N ILE A 364 14.92 5.03 -5.20
CA ILE A 364 13.78 5.96 -5.13
C ILE A 364 14.17 7.39 -5.55
N ALA A 365 15.41 7.84 -5.31
CA ALA A 365 15.89 9.15 -5.74
C ALA A 365 16.10 9.22 -7.26
N ILE A 366 16.50 8.11 -7.91
CA ILE A 366 16.46 8.01 -9.38
C ILE A 366 15.02 8.19 -9.88
N GLY A 367 14.05 7.51 -9.25
CA GLY A 367 12.63 7.69 -9.53
C GLY A 367 12.16 9.14 -9.46
N ARG A 368 12.49 9.85 -8.37
CA ARG A 368 12.15 11.29 -8.23
C ARG A 368 12.75 12.15 -9.33
N ARG A 369 13.99 11.88 -9.75
CA ARG A 369 14.64 12.62 -10.86
C ARG A 369 14.00 12.35 -12.22
N GLU A 370 13.38 11.18 -12.39
CA GLU A 370 12.63 10.82 -13.60
C GLU A 370 11.17 11.29 -13.57
N SER A 371 10.70 11.84 -12.45
CA SER A 371 9.33 12.38 -12.33
C SER A 371 9.16 13.70 -13.08
N ASP A 372 7.93 14.01 -13.48
CA ASP A 372 7.58 15.26 -14.18
C ASP A 372 7.61 16.51 -13.27
N ILE A 373 7.79 16.31 -11.96
CA ILE A 373 7.70 17.35 -10.92
C ILE A 373 8.92 18.30 -10.92
N GLY A 374 9.95 18.00 -11.70
CA GLY A 374 11.14 18.86 -11.85
C GLY A 374 11.93 19.04 -10.55
N ASN A 375 12.95 19.91 -10.57
CA ASN A 375 13.80 20.17 -9.41
C ASN A 375 13.47 21.53 -8.78
N GLY A 376 13.44 21.62 -7.45
CA GLY A 376 13.36 22.88 -6.70
C GLY A 376 12.13 22.98 -5.78
N VAL A 377 11.65 24.21 -5.57
CA VAL A 377 10.65 24.55 -4.52
C VAL A 377 9.32 23.77 -4.67
N GLU A 378 8.89 23.47 -5.89
CA GLU A 378 7.66 22.71 -6.14
C GLU A 378 7.81 21.24 -5.70
N ALA A 379 8.90 20.59 -6.09
CA ALA A 379 9.23 19.24 -5.65
C ALA A 379 9.39 19.15 -4.12
N ASP A 380 10.01 20.15 -3.50
CA ASP A 380 10.15 20.21 -2.04
C ASP A 380 8.80 20.38 -1.35
N LYS A 381 7.91 21.22 -1.90
CA LYS A 381 6.56 21.41 -1.37
C LYS A 381 5.74 20.13 -1.46
N GLU A 382 5.71 19.49 -2.62
CA GLU A 382 4.94 18.25 -2.80
C GLU A 382 5.45 17.13 -1.90
N TYR A 383 6.77 17.02 -1.75
CA TYR A 383 7.37 16.08 -0.82
C TYR A 383 6.99 16.40 0.64
N ASN A 384 7.04 17.67 1.06
CA ASN A 384 6.65 18.07 2.40
C ASN A 384 5.17 17.80 2.69
N ASP A 385 4.30 18.05 1.71
CA ASP A 385 2.88 17.75 1.79
C ASP A 385 2.65 16.22 1.87
N ALA A 386 3.42 15.43 1.11
CA ALA A 386 3.39 13.97 1.14
C ALA A 386 3.87 13.40 2.50
N LEU A 387 4.99 13.92 3.05
CA LEU A 387 5.44 13.59 4.41
C LEU A 387 4.38 13.94 5.46
N GLY A 388 3.67 15.07 5.30
CA GLY A 388 2.57 15.45 6.18
C GLY A 388 1.41 14.43 6.15
N ARG A 389 1.07 13.92 4.96
CA ARG A 389 0.06 12.85 4.80
C ARG A 389 0.53 11.53 5.38
N ALA A 390 1.74 11.12 5.01
CA ALA A 390 2.35 9.87 5.44
C ALA A 390 2.74 9.85 6.93
N GLY A 391 2.84 11.01 7.60
CA GLY A 391 3.08 11.10 9.04
C GLY A 391 2.03 10.38 9.89
N SER A 392 0.79 10.24 9.40
CA SER A 392 -0.26 9.44 10.05
C SER A 392 0.05 7.94 10.02
N TYR A 393 0.57 7.44 8.90
CA TYR A 393 1.10 6.09 8.74
C TYR A 393 2.35 5.88 9.61
N ALA A 394 3.24 6.89 9.70
CA ALA A 394 4.48 6.83 10.45
C ALA A 394 4.31 6.54 11.95
N ALA A 395 3.23 7.03 12.56
CA ALA A 395 2.87 6.76 13.96
C ALA A 395 2.45 5.30 14.23
N GLY A 396 2.32 4.50 13.16
CA GLY A 396 1.88 3.13 13.19
C GLY A 396 2.78 2.17 12.41
N ILE A 397 3.91 2.61 11.86
CA ILE A 397 4.83 1.71 11.15
C ILE A 397 5.25 0.61 12.13
N VAL A 398 4.77 -0.60 11.86
CA VAL A 398 5.21 -1.81 12.54
C VAL A 398 6.28 -2.41 11.66
N GLY A 399 7.51 -2.44 12.16
CA GLY A 399 8.53 -3.30 11.57
C GLY A 399 8.17 -4.75 11.90
N THR A 400 8.02 -5.58 10.88
CA THR A 400 8.03 -7.04 11.02
C THR A 400 9.24 -7.40 11.88
N GLY A 401 8.96 -8.03 13.02
CA GLY A 401 9.90 -8.12 14.13
C GLY A 401 11.28 -8.64 13.74
N ILE A 402 12.32 -7.96 14.20
CA ILE A 402 13.72 -8.37 14.04
C ILE A 402 13.95 -9.61 14.91
N GLY A 403 13.63 -10.78 14.37
CA GLY A 403 14.28 -12.05 14.71
C GLY A 403 14.13 -12.68 16.09
N VAL A 404 13.29 -12.21 17.02
CA VAL A 404 13.05 -12.92 18.31
C VAL A 404 11.62 -12.72 18.84
N GLY A 405 10.59 -13.01 18.04
CA GLY A 405 9.18 -12.94 18.50
C GLY A 405 8.73 -11.56 19.00
N SER A 406 9.47 -10.49 18.65
CA SER A 406 9.20 -9.11 19.01
C SER A 406 8.97 -8.29 17.75
N SER A 407 7.71 -7.96 17.45
CA SER A 407 7.36 -6.86 16.53
C SER A 407 7.73 -5.53 17.17
N PHE A 408 8.28 -4.58 16.39
CA PHE A 408 8.52 -3.23 16.88
C PHE A 408 7.48 -2.28 16.28
N ILE A 409 6.80 -1.50 17.12
CA ILE A 409 5.93 -0.42 16.66
C ILE A 409 6.67 0.90 16.84
N ALA A 410 6.71 1.75 15.81
CA ALA A 410 7.06 3.15 15.99
C ALA A 410 6.01 3.84 16.88
N THR A 411 6.38 4.31 18.07
CA THR A 411 5.44 5.07 18.94
C THR A 411 5.43 6.55 18.59
N PRO A 412 4.26 7.22 18.53
CA PRO A 412 4.21 8.68 18.51
C PRO A 412 4.73 9.21 19.86
N ALA A 413 5.67 10.16 19.84
CA ALA A 413 6.26 10.76 21.04
C ALA A 413 5.29 11.66 21.85
N VAL A 414 3.98 11.59 21.59
CA VAL A 414 2.98 12.44 22.25
C VAL A 414 2.33 11.69 23.41
N GLY A 415 2.90 11.85 24.59
CA GLY A 415 2.21 11.65 25.88
C GLY A 415 2.18 10.22 26.41
N ALA A 416 3.18 9.92 27.26
CA ALA A 416 3.16 8.94 28.36
C ALA A 416 2.32 7.65 28.20
N GLY A 417 3.02 6.54 27.98
CA GLY A 417 2.65 5.24 28.54
C GLY A 417 2.05 4.25 27.55
N VAL A 418 2.92 3.60 26.76
CA VAL A 418 2.64 2.25 26.25
C VAL A 418 3.81 1.36 26.69
N ALA A 419 3.50 0.35 27.50
CA ALA A 419 4.48 -0.60 28.02
C ALA A 419 4.72 -1.69 26.98
N GLY A 420 5.88 -1.65 26.33
CA GLY A 420 6.36 -2.68 25.41
C GLY A 420 7.47 -2.08 24.57
N LEU A 421 8.71 -2.54 24.79
CA LEU A 421 10.00 -2.34 24.10
C LEU A 421 10.08 -1.39 22.86
N ALA A 422 9.44 -0.22 22.89
CA ALA A 422 9.53 0.79 21.84
C ALA A 422 10.75 1.68 22.13
N THR A 423 11.75 1.60 21.27
CA THR A 423 12.97 2.38 21.39
C THR A 423 12.64 3.83 21.03
N THR A 424 12.94 4.75 21.95
CA THR A 424 12.71 6.20 21.78
C THR A 424 13.44 6.78 20.55
N VAL A 425 14.46 6.07 20.06
CA VAL A 425 15.35 6.45 18.95
C VAL A 425 14.59 6.65 17.64
N THR A 426 13.73 5.71 17.26
CA THR A 426 13.03 5.73 15.96
C THR A 426 11.95 6.81 15.91
N GLY A 427 11.22 7.00 17.02
CA GLY A 427 10.17 8.01 17.12
C GLY A 427 10.70 9.43 16.96
N ASP A 428 11.87 9.74 17.53
CA ASP A 428 12.48 11.07 17.43
C ASP A 428 12.95 11.40 16.00
N LEU A 429 13.53 10.44 15.29
CA LEU A 429 13.97 10.63 13.89
C LEU A 429 12.80 10.81 12.93
N ILE A 430 11.77 9.96 13.04
CA ILE A 430 10.54 10.09 12.24
C ILE A 430 9.86 11.44 12.53
N ASN A 431 9.76 11.84 13.80
CA ASN A 431 9.23 13.14 14.16
C ASN A 431 10.06 14.28 13.58
N GLN A 432 11.39 14.17 13.53
CA GLN A 432 12.24 15.18 12.90
C GLN A 432 12.01 15.28 11.39
N MET A 433 11.79 14.16 10.69
CA MET A 433 11.43 14.18 9.26
C MET A 433 10.07 14.86 9.04
N VAL A 434 9.05 14.46 9.81
CA VAL A 434 7.67 14.96 9.67
C VAL A 434 7.52 16.40 10.18
N GLN A 435 8.20 16.81 11.26
CA GLN A 435 8.18 18.19 11.75
C GLN A 435 9.11 19.09 10.94
N GLY A 436 10.19 18.53 10.38
CA GLY A 436 11.09 19.23 9.47
C GLY A 436 10.36 19.73 8.23
N SER A 437 9.38 18.97 7.72
CA SER A 437 8.56 19.37 6.57
C SER A 437 7.59 20.54 6.85
N GLN A 438 7.31 20.84 8.13
CA GLN A 438 6.43 21.93 8.54
C GLN A 438 7.12 23.29 8.69
N ARG A 439 8.46 23.36 8.52
CA ARG A 439 9.22 24.62 8.58
C ARG A 439 9.34 25.23 7.18
N ASP A 440 8.88 26.49 7.04
CA ASP A 440 8.88 27.24 5.78
C ASP A 440 10.22 27.16 5.03
N THR A 441 10.12 27.04 3.70
CA THR A 441 11.10 26.68 2.66
C THR A 441 12.34 27.61 2.52
N LEU A 442 13.02 27.94 3.61
CA LEU A 442 14.27 28.72 3.60
C LEU A 442 15.25 28.20 4.67
N GLY A 443 16.05 27.18 4.32
CA GLY A 443 17.42 27.08 4.82
C GLY A 443 17.87 25.70 5.31
N ASP A 444 17.08 25.02 6.14
CA ASP A 444 17.49 23.77 6.80
C ASP A 444 16.42 22.68 6.62
N THR A 445 16.32 22.11 5.42
CA THR A 445 15.52 20.91 5.17
C THR A 445 16.25 19.72 5.83
N VAL A 446 15.61 19.05 6.79
CA VAL A 446 16.21 17.91 7.52
C VAL A 446 16.29 16.65 6.63
N TYR A 447 15.44 16.55 5.60
CA TYR A 447 15.42 15.43 4.65
C TYR A 447 15.09 15.89 3.23
N SER A 448 15.79 15.38 2.22
CA SER A 448 15.67 15.77 0.81
C SER A 448 14.41 15.25 0.12
N SER A 449 13.89 15.99 -0.86
CA SER A 449 12.84 15.55 -1.79
C SER A 449 13.30 14.51 -2.83
N GLY A 450 14.58 14.12 -2.80
CA GLY A 450 15.18 13.15 -3.72
C GLY A 450 15.55 13.71 -5.10
N ALA A 451 15.02 14.89 -5.45
CA ALA A 451 15.29 15.56 -6.73
C ALA A 451 16.76 16.00 -6.89
N ASP A 452 17.42 16.34 -5.78
CA ASP A 452 18.86 16.59 -5.73
C ASP A 452 19.59 15.37 -5.16
N TRP A 453 20.47 14.79 -5.97
CA TRP A 453 21.19 13.55 -5.67
C TRP A 453 22.14 13.66 -4.47
N GLU A 454 22.85 14.78 -4.34
CA GLU A 454 23.79 14.98 -3.24
C GLU A 454 23.04 15.21 -1.93
N ASN A 455 21.92 15.93 -1.98
CA ASN A 455 21.05 16.11 -0.81
C ASN A 455 20.41 14.79 -0.37
N ALA A 456 20.01 13.91 -1.30
CA ALA A 456 19.50 12.58 -0.97
C ALA A 456 20.56 11.72 -0.26
N LYS A 457 21.81 11.70 -0.76
CA LYS A 457 22.94 11.01 -0.11
C LYS A 457 23.23 11.57 1.29
N HIS A 458 23.28 12.89 1.42
CA HIS A 458 23.54 13.55 2.71
C HIS A 458 22.42 13.28 3.72
N SER A 459 21.15 13.34 3.29
CA SER A 459 20.00 13.06 4.16
C SER A 459 20.02 11.62 4.66
N THR A 460 20.27 10.66 3.76
CA THR A 460 20.40 9.24 4.11
C THR A 460 21.53 9.01 5.13
N SER A 461 22.70 9.60 4.87
CA SER A 461 23.85 9.51 5.78
C SER A 461 23.53 10.09 7.16
N ALA A 462 22.88 11.26 7.20
CA ALA A 462 22.53 11.93 8.44
C ALA A 462 21.53 11.11 9.29
N VAL A 463 20.56 10.46 8.66
CA VAL A 463 19.59 9.60 9.36
C VAL A 463 20.26 8.39 9.97
N LEU A 464 21.09 7.67 9.22
CA LEU A 464 21.81 6.49 9.75
C LEU A 464 22.80 6.87 10.85
N GLN A 465 23.52 7.98 10.69
CA GLN A 465 24.42 8.51 11.71
C GLN A 465 23.66 8.90 12.99
N GLY A 466 22.51 9.58 12.85
CA GLY A 466 21.64 9.92 13.97
C GLY A 466 21.10 8.69 14.69
N ALA A 467 20.65 7.67 13.94
CA ALA A 467 20.19 6.41 14.51
C ALA A 467 21.29 5.69 15.29
N TYR A 468 22.48 5.57 14.69
CA TYR A 468 23.66 4.97 15.34
C TYR A 468 24.05 5.74 16.61
N GLN A 469 24.16 7.07 16.53
CA GLN A 469 24.53 7.91 17.66
C GLN A 469 23.54 7.76 18.81
N ASN A 470 22.24 7.89 18.53
CA ASN A 470 21.20 7.80 19.54
C ASN A 470 21.18 6.42 20.22
N SER A 471 21.35 5.33 19.44
CA SER A 471 21.41 3.97 19.98
C SER A 471 22.68 3.72 20.81
N ALA A 472 23.85 4.16 20.31
CA ALA A 472 25.12 4.03 21.03
C ALA A 472 25.10 4.80 22.37
N GLU A 473 24.56 6.03 22.37
CA GLU A 473 24.37 6.85 23.57
C GLU A 473 23.44 6.17 24.58
N ALA A 474 22.29 5.64 24.12
CA ALA A 474 21.34 4.91 24.97
C ALA A 474 21.96 3.67 25.63
N GLN A 475 22.93 3.03 24.97
CA GLN A 475 23.66 1.87 25.48
C GLN A 475 24.92 2.23 26.29
N GLY A 476 25.24 3.52 26.45
CA GLY A 476 26.44 3.98 27.16
C GLY A 476 27.75 3.64 26.45
N LYS A 477 27.72 3.38 25.13
CA LYS A 477 28.90 3.10 24.30
C LYS A 477 29.55 4.42 23.88
N GLY A 478 30.48 4.91 24.70
CA GLY A 478 31.18 6.17 24.48
C GLY A 478 32.34 6.09 23.50
N ASP A 479 32.05 5.95 22.20
CA ASP A 479 32.81 6.57 21.10
C ASP A 479 31.99 6.47 19.79
N VAL A 480 31.47 7.59 19.31
CA VAL A 480 30.51 7.65 18.17
C VAL A 480 31.21 8.05 16.86
N ALA A 481 32.38 8.67 16.94
CA ALA A 481 33.05 9.28 15.79
C ALA A 481 33.54 8.26 14.76
N ASP A 482 33.81 7.01 15.16
CA ASP A 482 34.42 5.99 14.30
C ASP A 482 33.49 5.51 13.17
N TYR A 483 32.18 5.55 13.36
CA TYR A 483 31.22 5.02 12.38
C TYR A 483 30.67 6.04 11.40
N ASN A 484 30.71 7.35 11.70
CA ASN A 484 30.10 8.35 10.82
C ASN A 484 30.66 8.34 9.39
N ASN A 485 31.99 8.27 9.27
CA ASN A 485 32.65 8.18 7.96
C ASN A 485 32.37 6.83 7.27
N ILE A 486 32.26 5.75 8.05
CA ILE A 486 31.94 4.42 7.51
C ILE A 486 30.54 4.42 6.92
N LEU A 487 29.54 4.86 7.68
CA LEU A 487 28.15 4.95 7.24
C LEU A 487 28.02 5.83 5.99
N ALA A 488 28.63 7.02 5.97
CA ALA A 488 28.55 7.92 4.82
C ALA A 488 29.19 7.34 3.55
N ASN A 489 30.35 6.70 3.67
CA ASN A 489 31.02 6.06 2.53
C ASN A 489 30.19 4.89 1.98
N GLU A 490 29.60 4.06 2.84
CA GLU A 490 28.80 2.92 2.38
C GLU A 490 27.46 3.36 1.80
N VAL A 491 26.84 4.44 2.32
CA VAL A 491 25.69 5.09 1.66
C VAL A 491 26.06 5.50 0.23
N GLU A 492 27.21 6.14 0.03
CA GLU A 492 27.67 6.51 -1.31
C GLU A 492 27.84 5.28 -2.22
N GLN A 493 28.39 4.17 -1.71
CA GLN A 493 28.48 2.92 -2.46
C GLN A 493 27.11 2.32 -2.80
N GLY A 494 26.13 2.44 -1.89
CA GLY A 494 24.75 2.02 -2.13
C GLY A 494 24.10 2.82 -3.26
N PHE A 495 24.27 4.14 -3.27
CA PHE A 495 23.77 5.01 -4.35
C PHE A 495 24.40 4.63 -5.71
N HIS A 496 25.68 4.27 -5.75
CA HIS A 496 26.32 3.76 -6.96
C HIS A 496 25.78 2.37 -7.38
N SER A 497 25.45 1.51 -6.41
CA SER A 497 24.85 0.20 -6.69
C SER A 497 23.46 0.38 -7.30
N ALA A 498 22.66 1.32 -6.80
CA ALA A 498 21.36 1.68 -7.39
C ALA A 498 21.48 2.15 -8.85
N GLU A 499 22.45 3.05 -9.15
CA GLU A 499 22.70 3.48 -10.54
C GLU A 499 23.09 2.30 -11.45
N SER A 500 23.94 1.39 -10.95
CA SER A 500 24.36 0.21 -11.69
C SER A 500 23.21 -0.76 -11.96
N ASN A 501 22.34 -0.99 -10.97
CA ASN A 501 21.22 -1.94 -11.09
C ASN A 501 20.10 -1.42 -12.00
N LEU A 502 19.98 -0.10 -12.14
CA LEU A 502 19.03 0.55 -13.03
C LEU A 502 19.62 0.89 -14.41
N GLU A 503 20.92 0.68 -14.61
CA GLU A 503 21.55 0.87 -15.91
C GLU A 503 20.90 -0.05 -16.97
N GLY A 504 20.52 0.55 -18.10
CA GLY A 504 19.88 -0.20 -19.19
C GLY A 504 18.38 -0.45 -19.04
N TYR A 505 17.73 -0.07 -17.94
CA TYR A 505 16.28 -0.26 -17.76
C TYR A 505 15.45 0.34 -18.90
N GLY A 506 15.75 1.58 -19.31
CA GLY A 506 15.09 2.22 -20.45
C GLY A 506 15.41 1.58 -21.81
N GLN A 507 16.40 0.69 -21.92
CA GLN A 507 16.65 -0.13 -23.11
C GLN A 507 15.82 -1.42 -23.08
N ASP A 508 15.72 -2.06 -21.91
CA ASP A 508 14.90 -3.28 -21.75
C ASP A 508 13.43 -3.02 -22.07
N LYS A 509 12.87 -1.89 -21.63
CA LYS A 509 11.49 -1.48 -21.99
C LYS A 509 11.25 -1.38 -23.48
N ARG A 510 12.27 -0.93 -24.24
CA ARG A 510 12.15 -0.80 -25.70
C ARG A 510 12.29 -2.14 -26.42
N GLY A 511 12.88 -3.15 -25.76
CA GLY A 511 13.03 -4.51 -26.29
C GLY A 511 11.78 -5.38 -26.14
N THR A 512 10.90 -5.07 -25.18
CA THR A 512 9.64 -5.80 -24.94
C THR A 512 8.47 -5.26 -25.78
N GLY A 513 8.57 -4.05 -26.32
CA GLY A 513 7.54 -3.41 -27.16
C GLY A 513 7.49 -3.82 -28.65
N GLN A 514 8.20 -4.88 -29.06
CA GLN A 514 8.07 -5.49 -30.39
C GLN A 514 7.91 -7.01 -30.27
N GLY A 515 6.67 -7.48 -30.16
CA GLY A 515 6.29 -8.89 -30.21
C GLY A 515 4.89 -9.04 -30.77
#